data_AF-L8JTF3-F1
#
_entry.id   AF-L8JTF3-F1
#
_cell.length_a   1.000
_cell.length_b   1.000
_cell.length_c   1.000
_cell.angle_alpha   90.00
_cell.angle_beta   90.00
_cell.angle_gamma   90.00
#
_symmetry.space_group_name_H-M   'P 1'
#
loop_
_entity.id
_entity.type
_entity.pdbx_description
1 polymer ?
#
loop_
_entity_poly.entity_id
_entity_poly.type
_entity_poly.pdbx_seq_one_letter_code
_entity_poly.pdbx_strand_id
1 'polypeptide(L)'
;MGFIVGISVLVGGIGVMNVLLISVNERTSEIGVRKAAGAKKQDILLQFLSESVAISGLGSFVGLIFGVLATMVFVPIIKSITKMPFSAAYTADTLIVIAVVALLVGIVFGTYPALRASRLDPVEAIRRE
;
A
#
# COMPACT_ATOMS: atom_id res chain seq x y z
N MET A 1 5.06 -2.21 -22.31
CA MET A 1 4.83 -2.86 -21.00
C MET A 1 4.62 -1.89 -19.85
N GLY A 2 5.37 -0.79 -19.73
CA GLY A 2 5.25 0.14 -18.59
C GLY A 2 3.85 0.72 -18.34
N PHE A 3 3.05 0.92 -19.40
CA PHE A 3 1.67 1.43 -19.26
C PHE A 3 0.74 0.48 -18.48
N ILE A 4 0.79 -0.83 -18.77
CA ILE A 4 -0.03 -1.83 -18.09
C ILE A 4 0.38 -1.92 -16.62
N VAL A 5 1.69 -1.93 -16.35
CA VAL A 5 2.23 -1.89 -14.99
C VAL A 5 1.75 -0.65 -14.23
N GLY A 6 1.79 0.52 -14.87
CA GLY A 6 1.28 1.76 -14.29
C GLY A 6 -0.20 1.68 -13.91
N ILE A 7 -1.06 1.15 -14.80
CA ILE A 7 -2.48 0.97 -14.50
C ILE A 7 -2.68 -0.02 -13.34
N SER A 8 -1.98 -1.15 -13.33
CA SER A 8 -2.07 -2.13 -12.24
C SER A 8 -1.68 -1.53 -10.90
N VAL A 9 -0.63 -0.70 -10.87
CA VAL A 9 -0.21 0.03 -9.66
C VAL A 9 -1.28 1.02 -9.21
N LEU A 10 -1.89 1.76 -10.15
CA LEU A 10 -2.97 2.70 -9.81
C LEU A 10 -4.18 1.98 -9.20
N VAL A 11 -4.66 0.91 -9.82
CA VAL A 11 -5.81 0.14 -9.33
C VAL A 11 -5.50 -0.48 -7.96
N GLY A 12 -4.31 -1.05 -7.78
CA GLY A 12 -3.86 -1.58 -6.49
C GLY A 12 -3.77 -0.50 -5.41
N GLY A 13 -3.21 0.66 -5.76
CA GLY A 13 -3.09 1.80 -4.85
C GLY A 13 -4.43 2.36 -4.39
N ILE A 14 -5.44 2.43 -5.27
CA ILE A 14 -6.81 2.82 -4.90
C ILE A 14 -7.38 1.82 -3.88
N GLY A 15 -7.12 0.53 -4.05
CA GLY A 15 -7.49 -0.50 -3.09
C GLY A 15 -6.91 -0.25 -1.70
N VAL A 16 -5.60 0.05 -1.63
CA VAL A 16 -4.91 0.40 -0.38
C VAL A 16 -5.55 1.64 0.26
N MET A 17 -5.80 2.69 -0.53
CA MET A 17 -6.44 3.91 -0.05
C MET A 17 -7.81 3.62 0.56
N ASN A 18 -8.64 2.79 -0.09
CA ASN A 18 -9.98 2.46 0.39
C ASN A 18 -9.94 1.68 1.71
N VAL A 19 -9.05 0.69 1.83
CA VAL A 19 -8.89 -0.07 3.08
C VAL A 19 -8.48 0.87 4.23
N LEU A 20 -7.53 1.77 3.97
CA LEU A 20 -7.12 2.77 4.96
C LEU A 20 -8.25 3.73 5.32
N LEU A 21 -9.06 4.16 4.35
CA LEU A 21 -10.22 5.02 4.61
C LEU A 21 -11.27 4.33 5.48
N ILE A 22 -11.54 3.04 5.22
CA ILE A 22 -12.44 2.25 6.04
C ILE A 22 -11.90 2.14 7.47
N SER A 23 -10.61 1.82 7.63
CA SER A 23 -9.95 1.73 8.94
C SER A 23 -10.00 3.05 9.72
N VAL A 24 -9.82 4.19 9.06
CA VAL A 24 -9.97 5.52 9.69
C VAL A 24 -11.40 5.74 10.19
N ASN A 25 -12.41 5.32 9.42
CA ASN A 25 -13.79 5.46 9.83
C ASN A 25 -14.13 4.57 11.04
N GLU A 26 -13.66 3.31 11.05
CA GLU A 26 -13.84 2.38 12.17
C GLU A 26 -13.16 2.89 13.45
N ARG A 27 -11.98 3.51 13.32
CA ARG A 27 -11.19 4.02 14.45
C ARG A 27 -11.43 5.50 14.75
N THR A 28 -12.53 6.08 14.27
CA THR A 28 -12.83 7.52 14.42
C THR A 28 -12.82 7.95 15.90
N SER A 29 -13.51 7.21 16.78
CA SER A 29 -13.60 7.51 18.21
C SER A 29 -12.25 7.41 18.91
N GLU A 30 -11.43 6.40 18.58
CA GLU A 30 -10.06 6.26 19.12
C GLU A 30 -9.18 7.47 18.74
N ILE A 31 -9.27 7.93 17.49
CA ILE A 31 -8.55 9.11 16.99
C ILE A 31 -9.03 10.38 17.71
N GLY A 32 -10.34 10.48 17.96
CA GLY A 32 -10.96 11.58 18.72
C GLY A 32 -10.41 11.67 20.15
N VAL A 33 -10.37 10.55 20.87
CA VAL A 33 -9.82 10.48 22.23
C VAL A 33 -8.33 10.85 22.26
N ARG A 34 -7.52 10.37 21.31
CA ARG A 34 -6.10 10.74 21.21
C ARG A 34 -5.91 12.25 21.00
N LYS A 35 -6.74 12.87 20.14
CA LYS A 35 -6.68 14.32 19.90
C LYS A 35 -7.18 15.14 21.08
N ALA A 36 -8.23 14.70 21.78
CA ALA A 36 -8.70 15.33 23.01
C ALA A 36 -7.65 15.28 24.14
N ALA A 37 -6.84 14.21 24.17
CA ALA A 37 -5.70 14.07 25.07
C ALA A 37 -4.46 14.89 24.67
N GLY A 38 -4.53 15.66 23.58
CA GLY A 38 -3.47 16.59 23.17
C GLY A 38 -2.57 16.12 22.00
N ALA A 39 -2.88 15.01 21.33
CA ALA A 39 -2.14 14.59 20.14
C ALA A 39 -2.24 15.65 19.02
N LYS A 40 -1.11 16.00 18.41
CA LYS A 40 -1.09 16.98 17.31
C LYS A 40 -1.57 16.32 16.02
N LYS A 41 -2.07 17.15 15.09
CA LYS A 41 -2.44 16.70 13.73
C LYS A 41 -1.30 15.97 13.02
N GLN A 42 -0.06 16.41 13.26
CA GLN A 42 1.16 15.80 12.70
C GLN A 42 1.41 14.38 13.23
N ASP A 43 1.14 14.13 14.53
CA ASP A 43 1.35 12.81 15.13
C ASP A 43 0.41 11.78 14.50
N ILE A 44 -0.87 12.16 14.34
CA ILE A 44 -1.87 11.32 13.67
C ILE A 44 -1.51 11.11 12.20
N LEU A 45 -1.05 12.16 11.51
CA LEU A 45 -0.66 12.06 10.11
C LEU A 45 0.52 11.10 9.91
N LEU A 46 1.57 11.21 10.73
CA LEU A 46 2.74 10.33 10.68
C LEU A 46 2.38 8.88 11.03
N GLN A 47 1.46 8.67 11.97
CA GLN A 47 0.98 7.33 12.30
C GLN A 47 0.32 6.65 11.09
N PHE A 48 -0.68 7.30 10.49
CA PHE A 48 -1.38 6.69 9.33
C PHE A 48 -0.51 6.61 8.08
N LEU A 49 0.41 7.57 7.88
CA LEU A 49 1.35 7.51 6.78
C LEU A 49 2.34 6.35 6.94
N SER A 50 2.86 6.13 8.15
CA SER A 50 3.74 4.99 8.43
C SER A 50 3.00 3.65 8.32
N GLU A 51 1.74 3.57 8.73
CA GLU A 51 0.87 2.41 8.50
C GLU A 51 0.69 2.12 7.00
N SER A 52 0.43 3.15 6.19
CA SER A 52 0.31 3.01 4.73
C SER A 52 1.60 2.51 4.08
N VAL A 53 2.75 3.08 4.46
CA VAL A 53 4.06 2.68 3.94
C VAL A 53 4.42 1.26 4.40
N ALA A 54 4.08 0.88 5.63
CA ALA A 54 4.29 -0.48 6.11
C ALA A 54 3.43 -1.48 5.32
N ILE A 55 2.15 -1.16 5.08
CA ILE A 55 1.25 -2.01 4.29
C ILE A 55 1.74 -2.14 2.85
N SER A 56 2.16 -1.04 2.20
CA SER A 56 2.67 -1.10 0.82
C SER A 56 3.99 -1.84 0.72
N GLY A 57 4.89 -1.67 1.71
CA GLY A 57 6.16 -2.37 1.79
C GLY A 57 5.97 -3.88 1.99
N LEU A 58 5.14 -4.29 2.96
CA LEU A 58 4.80 -5.69 3.20
C LEU A 58 4.09 -6.31 2.01
N GLY A 59 3.10 -5.62 1.43
CA GLY A 59 2.38 -6.08 0.25
C GLY A 59 3.31 -6.28 -0.96
N SER A 60 4.28 -5.38 -1.16
CA SER A 60 5.27 -5.49 -2.24
C SER A 60 6.24 -6.65 -2.01
N PHE A 61 6.67 -6.86 -0.77
CA PHE A 61 7.52 -7.99 -0.40
C PHE A 61 6.81 -9.33 -0.63
N VAL A 62 5.56 -9.45 -0.16
CA VAL A 62 4.72 -10.64 -0.38
C VAL A 62 4.46 -10.83 -1.88
N GLY A 63 4.12 -9.77 -2.60
CA GLY A 63 3.91 -9.81 -4.04
C GLY A 63 5.14 -10.27 -4.82
N LEU A 64 6.34 -9.88 -4.40
CA LEU A 64 7.61 -10.34 -4.99
C LEU A 64 7.77 -11.86 -4.80
N ILE A 65 7.57 -12.36 -3.58
CA ILE A 65 7.65 -13.80 -3.29
C ILE A 65 6.65 -14.57 -4.16
N PHE A 66 5.40 -14.13 -4.21
CA PHE A 66 4.37 -14.75 -5.05
C PHE A 66 4.72 -14.69 -6.54
N GLY A 67 5.28 -13.58 -7.02
CA GLY A 67 5.73 -13.44 -8.41
C GLY A 67 6.85 -14.42 -8.77
N VAL A 68 7.83 -14.60 -7.87
CA VAL A 68 8.90 -15.59 -8.05
C VAL A 68 8.35 -17.01 -8.07
N LEU A 69 7.51 -17.37 -7.10
CA LEU A 69 6.90 -18.69 -7.02
C LEU A 69 6.01 -19.00 -8.24
N ALA A 70 5.19 -18.04 -8.67
CA ALA A 70 4.39 -18.17 -9.88
C ALA A 70 5.28 -18.41 -11.10
N THR A 71 6.36 -17.64 -11.23
CA THR A 71 7.31 -17.80 -12.35
C THR A 71 7.96 -19.18 -12.34
N MET A 72 8.34 -19.72 -11.18
CA MET A 72 8.90 -21.08 -11.08
C MET A 72 7.94 -22.17 -11.58
N VAL A 73 6.62 -21.97 -11.43
CA VAL A 73 5.59 -22.92 -11.87
C VAL A 73 5.20 -22.70 -13.33
N PHE A 74 4.96 -21.46 -13.76
CA PHE A 74 4.44 -21.17 -15.10
C PHE A 74 5.50 -21.25 -16.19
N VAL A 75 6.75 -20.86 -15.93
CA VAL A 75 7.83 -20.92 -16.93
C VAL A 75 8.08 -22.33 -17.47
N PRO A 76 8.20 -23.42 -16.66
CA PRO A 76 8.38 -24.76 -17.21
C PRO A 76 7.17 -25.25 -18.01
N ILE A 77 5.95 -24.91 -17.58
CA ILE A 77 4.72 -25.27 -18.30
C ILE A 77 4.70 -24.62 -19.70
N ILE A 78 4.97 -23.31 -19.76
CA ILE A 78 5.01 -22.57 -21.03
C ILE A 78 6.14 -23.07 -21.93
N LYS A 79 7.32 -23.38 -21.38
CA LYS A 79 8.43 -23.97 -22.16
C LYS A 79 8.04 -25.30 -22.80
N SER A 80 7.32 -26.15 -22.07
CA SER A 80 6.85 -27.45 -22.57
C SER A 80 5.91 -27.32 -23.77
N ILE A 81 5.00 -26.34 -23.73
CA ILE A 81 3.98 -26.12 -24.77
C ILE A 81 4.57 -25.39 -25.98
N THR A 82 5.35 -24.33 -25.75
CA THR A 82 5.71 -23.36 -26.79
C THR A 82 7.13 -23.52 -27.33
N LYS A 83 7.98 -24.33 -26.67
CA LYS A 83 9.43 -24.53 -26.98
C LYS A 83 10.26 -23.23 -27.09
N MET A 84 9.72 -22.08 -26.68
CA MET A 84 10.43 -20.81 -26.66
C MET A 84 11.31 -20.68 -25.42
N PRO A 85 12.53 -20.13 -25.54
CA PRO A 85 13.38 -19.85 -24.40
C PRO A 85 12.85 -18.63 -23.63
N PHE A 86 11.91 -18.86 -22.71
CA PHE A 86 11.48 -17.84 -21.75
C PHE A 86 12.39 -17.88 -20.50
N SER A 87 13.02 -16.76 -20.16
CA SER A 87 13.86 -16.66 -18.95
C SER A 87 13.44 -15.43 -18.16
N ALA A 88 13.13 -15.62 -16.88
CA ALA A 88 12.88 -14.52 -15.97
C ALA A 88 14.22 -14.00 -15.45
N ALA A 89 14.55 -12.76 -15.78
CA ALA A 89 15.73 -12.09 -15.28
C ALA A 89 15.36 -11.30 -14.02
N TYR A 90 15.96 -11.67 -12.89
CA TYR A 90 15.89 -10.92 -11.64
C TYR A 90 17.19 -10.14 -11.49
N THR A 91 17.19 -8.85 -11.86
CA THR A 91 18.37 -7.98 -11.72
C THR A 91 18.23 -7.09 -10.49
N ALA A 92 19.35 -6.66 -9.91
CA ALA A 92 19.36 -5.75 -8.77
C ALA A 92 18.54 -4.46 -9.04
N ASP A 93 18.59 -3.95 -10.27
CA ASP A 93 17.82 -2.78 -10.69
C ASP A 93 16.31 -2.99 -10.54
N THR A 94 15.79 -4.19 -10.84
CA THR A 94 14.35 -4.47 -10.70
C THR A 94 13.90 -4.43 -9.23
N LEU A 95 14.74 -4.89 -8.30
CA LEU A 95 14.45 -4.82 -6.87
C LEU A 95 14.38 -3.38 -6.38
N ILE A 96 15.29 -2.52 -6.84
CA ILE A 96 15.31 -1.09 -6.51
C ILE A 96 14.04 -0.43 -7.04
N VAL A 97 13.64 -0.71 -8.29
CA VAL A 97 12.41 -0.17 -8.88
C VAL A 97 11.17 -0.60 -8.07
N ILE A 98 11.07 -1.87 -7.69
CA ILE A 98 9.96 -2.36 -6.85
C ILE A 98 9.91 -1.62 -5.52
N ALA A 99 11.04 -1.46 -4.84
CA ALA A 99 11.11 -0.76 -3.56
C ALA A 99 10.70 0.72 -3.67
N VAL A 100 11.18 1.42 -4.70
CA VAL A 100 10.82 2.82 -4.96
C VAL A 100 9.32 2.95 -5.26
N VAL A 101 8.77 2.07 -6.11
CA VAL A 101 7.33 2.07 -6.43
C VAL A 101 6.51 1.78 -5.18
N ALA A 102 6.90 0.82 -4.34
CA ALA A 102 6.22 0.49 -3.09
C ALA A 102 6.13 1.70 -2.14
N LEU A 103 7.24 2.43 -1.97
CA LEU A 103 7.30 3.65 -1.17
C LEU A 103 6.42 4.76 -1.75
N LEU A 104 6.51 5.00 -3.06
CA LEU A 104 5.71 6.02 -3.73
C LEU A 104 4.20 5.72 -3.61
N VAL A 105 3.79 4.47 -3.81
CA VAL A 105 2.39 4.06 -3.66
C VAL A 105 1.92 4.26 -2.22
N GLY A 106 2.70 3.82 -1.22
CA GLY A 106 2.36 3.98 0.19
C GLY A 106 2.21 5.45 0.59
N ILE A 107 3.08 6.32 0.09
CA ILE A 107 3.01 7.77 0.37
C ILE A 107 1.82 8.39 -0.36
N VAL A 108 1.70 8.22 -1.68
CA VAL A 108 0.67 8.88 -2.49
C VAL A 108 -0.74 8.48 -2.05
N PHE A 109 -1.00 7.17 -1.95
CA PHE A 109 -2.33 6.67 -1.61
C PHE A 109 -2.62 6.73 -0.09
N GLY A 110 -1.58 6.77 0.75
CA GLY A 110 -1.71 6.95 2.20
C GLY A 110 -1.92 8.40 2.65
N THR A 111 -1.48 9.38 1.84
CA THR A 111 -1.56 10.80 2.21
C THR A 111 -3.00 11.27 2.38
N TYR A 112 -3.92 10.88 1.49
CA TYR A 112 -5.33 11.25 1.58
C TYR A 112 -6.03 10.74 2.86
N PRO A 113 -6.00 9.43 3.20
CA PRO A 113 -6.59 8.95 4.43
C PRO A 113 -5.91 9.51 5.69
N ALA A 114 -4.57 9.67 5.68
CA ALA A 114 -3.85 10.27 6.81
C ALA A 114 -4.25 11.75 7.05
N LEU A 115 -4.43 12.52 5.97
CA LEU A 115 -4.95 13.88 6.06
C LEU A 115 -6.39 13.90 6.58
N ARG A 116 -7.23 12.96 6.15
CA ARG A 116 -8.60 12.85 6.63
C ARG A 116 -8.65 12.54 8.13
N ALA A 117 -7.85 11.58 8.59
CA ALA A 117 -7.75 11.20 10.00
C ALA A 117 -7.24 12.35 10.89
N SER A 118 -6.18 13.03 10.45
CA SER A 118 -5.60 14.15 11.21
C SER A 118 -6.55 15.34 11.35
N ARG A 119 -7.45 15.56 10.38
CA ARG A 119 -8.41 16.68 10.37
C ARG A 119 -9.74 16.43 11.09
N LEU A 120 -10.01 15.22 11.59
CA LEU A 120 -11.23 14.95 12.38
C LEU A 120 -11.33 15.90 13.60
N ASP A 121 -12.51 16.43 13.87
CA ASP A 121 -12.75 17.22 15.10
C ASP A 121 -12.89 16.26 16.29
N PRO A 122 -12.12 16.44 17.39
CA PRO A 122 -12.19 15.57 18.56
C PRO A 122 -13.59 15.53 19.19
N VAL A 123 -14.33 16.64 19.18
CA VAL A 123 -15.67 16.71 19.78
C VAL A 123 -16.66 15.91 18.96
N GLU A 124 -16.60 16.04 17.63
CA GLU A 124 -17.48 15.35 16.70
C GLU A 124 -17.14 13.85 16.59
N ALA A 125 -15.85 13.49 16.74
CA ALA A 125 -15.39 12.11 16.74
C ALA A 125 -15.85 11.32 17.98
N ILE A 126 -15.90 11.95 19.16
CA ILE A 126 -16.32 11.31 20.42
C ILE A 126 -17.86 11.26 20.52
N ARG A 127 -18.55 12.26 19.98
CA ARG A 127 -20.03 12.32 19.97
C ARG A 127 -20.66 11.34 18.97
N ARG A 128 -19.87 10.56 18.23
CA ARG A 128 -20.34 9.65 17.19
C ARG A 128 -20.81 8.29 17.72
N GLU A 129 -21.03 8.18 19.03
CA GLU A 129 -21.78 7.09 19.67
C GLU A 129 -23.24 7.49 19.93
#